data_AF-A0A9P3GE06-F1
#
_entry.id   AF-A0A9P3GE06-F1
#
_cell.length_a   1.000
_cell.length_b   1.000
_cell.length_c   1.000
_cell.angle_alpha   90.00
_cell.angle_beta   90.00
_cell.angle_gamma   90.00
#
_symmetry.space_group_name_H-M   'P 1'
#
loop_
_entity.id
_entity.type
_entity.pdbx_description
1 polymer ?
#
loop_
_entity_poly.entity_id
_entity_poly.type
_entity_poly.pdbx_seq_one_letter_code
_entity_poly.pdbx_strand_id
1 'polypeptide(L)'
;MYTEEPRPLEELVPQRPYTSRSSHSFHGGSIINFTKDGAGIFLWHVLLFEEAFVPEAWLAEAAVPPGSTGQKIQIRLNWPGCKGLSESINILDHKGDPQPVSKFKLLRRVAVAIDKMMNTNTRLPGQNDGPWRIGPDGVRFYQIRLHSLRQVAKASWQPVLFWCGRPLEGVDDAPGV
;
A
#
# COMPACT_ATOMS: atom_id res chain seq x y z
N MET A 1 -18.51 -20.17 26.74
CA MET A 1 -17.68 -18.97 26.95
C MET A 1 -16.83 -18.81 25.71
N TYR A 2 -17.14 -17.82 24.85
CA TYR A 2 -16.27 -17.49 23.73
C TYR A 2 -15.07 -16.73 24.30
N THR A 3 -13.92 -17.37 24.36
CA THR A 3 -12.65 -16.67 24.52
C THR A 3 -12.50 -15.76 23.31
N GLU A 4 -12.64 -14.44 23.51
CA GLU A 4 -12.22 -13.47 22.50
C GLU A 4 -10.74 -13.77 22.20
N GLU A 5 -10.46 -14.25 21.00
CA GLU A 5 -9.08 -14.44 20.60
C GLU A 5 -8.35 -13.11 20.66
N PRO A 6 -7.13 -13.07 21.20
CA PRO A 6 -6.37 -11.84 21.29
C PRO A 6 -6.16 -11.30 19.88
N ARG A 7 -6.71 -10.11 19.61
CA ARG A 7 -6.54 -9.41 18.33
C ARG A 7 -5.05 -9.41 17.94
N PRO A 8 -4.72 -9.68 16.66
CA PRO A 8 -3.34 -9.63 16.20
C PRO A 8 -2.71 -8.29 16.58
N LEU A 9 -1.44 -8.32 17.01
CA LEU A 9 -0.70 -7.09 17.26
C LEU A 9 -0.58 -6.33 15.93
N GLU A 10 -1.19 -5.16 15.86
CA GLU A 10 -1.18 -4.29 14.70
C GLU A 10 -0.39 -3.03 15.05
N GLU A 11 0.66 -2.76 14.29
CA GLU A 11 1.56 -1.62 14.50
C GLU A 11 1.66 -0.78 13.24
N LEU A 12 1.58 0.54 13.38
CA LEU A 12 1.83 1.46 12.28
C LEU A 12 3.30 1.34 11.86
N VAL A 13 3.56 1.08 10.58
CA VAL A 13 4.93 1.09 10.05
C VAL A 13 5.48 2.52 10.21
N PRO A 14 6.64 2.73 10.87
CA PRO A 14 7.15 4.06 11.20
C PRO A 14 7.81 4.75 9.99
N GLN A 15 7.03 4.93 8.94
CA GLN A 15 7.45 5.56 7.70
C GLN A 15 7.71 7.05 7.94
N ARG A 16 8.88 7.54 7.50
CA ARG A 16 9.13 8.99 7.52
C ARG A 16 8.19 9.69 6.54
N PRO A 17 7.58 10.84 6.91
CA PRO A 17 6.83 11.64 5.96
C PRO A 17 7.70 12.02 4.75
N TYR A 18 7.15 11.93 3.55
CA TYR A 18 7.83 12.39 2.35
C TYR A 18 7.89 13.92 2.33
N THR A 19 9.11 14.46 2.26
CA THR A 19 9.35 15.88 2.07
C THR A 19 9.77 16.14 0.64
N SER A 20 8.93 16.84 -0.14
CA SER A 20 9.32 17.34 -1.46
C SER A 20 10.46 18.34 -1.32
N ARG A 21 11.44 18.31 -2.23
CA ARG A 21 12.48 19.35 -2.34
C ARG A 21 12.01 20.61 -3.06
N SER A 22 10.75 20.67 -3.52
CA SER A 22 10.23 21.83 -4.25
C SER A 22 9.97 23.02 -3.34
N SER A 23 10.42 24.20 -3.74
CA SER A 23 10.17 25.49 -3.07
C SER A 23 8.71 25.95 -3.10
N HIS A 24 7.84 25.30 -3.88
CA HIS A 24 6.42 25.56 -3.87
C HIS A 24 5.74 24.81 -2.73
N SER A 25 5.15 25.58 -1.81
CA SER A 25 4.28 25.10 -0.74
C SER A 25 3.07 24.36 -1.34
N PHE A 26 3.11 23.03 -1.25
CA PHE A 26 2.01 22.16 -1.65
C PHE A 26 0.95 22.14 -0.54
N HIS A 27 -0.27 22.54 -0.87
CA HIS A 27 -1.39 22.68 0.09
C HIS A 27 -2.45 21.56 -0.05
N GLY A 28 -2.11 20.40 -0.62
CA GLY A 28 -3.09 19.35 -0.97
C GLY A 28 -2.97 18.05 -0.17
N GLY A 29 -3.76 17.90 0.90
CA GLY A 29 -3.78 16.73 1.79
C GLY A 29 -4.82 15.66 1.43
N SER A 30 -5.03 15.35 0.14
CA SER A 30 -6.03 14.34 -0.26
C SER A 30 -5.69 12.98 0.34
N ILE A 31 -6.71 12.29 0.85
CA ILE A 31 -6.60 10.94 1.41
C ILE A 31 -7.57 10.02 0.68
N ILE A 32 -7.06 8.89 0.19
CA ILE A 32 -7.88 7.79 -0.32
C ILE A 32 -7.85 6.69 0.74
N ASN A 33 -8.99 6.42 1.37
CA ASN A 33 -9.10 5.40 2.41
C ASN A 33 -9.36 4.02 1.81
N PHE A 34 -8.61 3.04 2.30
CA PHE A 34 -8.76 1.61 2.00
C PHE A 34 -9.06 0.87 3.30
N THR A 35 -10.23 1.14 3.87
CA THR A 35 -10.67 0.50 5.11
C THR A 35 -11.97 -0.27 4.94
N LYS A 36 -12.05 -1.43 5.57
CA LYS A 36 -13.27 -2.21 5.76
C LYS A 36 -13.44 -2.41 7.25
N ASP A 37 -14.59 -1.99 7.80
CA ASP A 37 -14.87 -2.05 9.24
C ASP A 37 -13.82 -1.34 10.11
N GLY A 38 -13.24 -0.25 9.58
CA GLY A 38 -12.19 0.53 10.25
C GLY A 38 -10.77 -0.05 10.17
N ALA A 39 -10.60 -1.27 9.65
CA ALA A 39 -9.31 -1.90 9.46
C ALA A 39 -8.78 -1.71 8.02
N GLY A 40 -7.46 -1.61 7.87
CA GLY A 40 -6.81 -1.59 6.55
C GLY A 40 -6.95 -2.94 5.82
N ILE A 41 -6.75 -2.93 4.50
CA ILE A 41 -6.83 -4.14 3.68
C ILE A 41 -5.46 -4.82 3.58
N PHE A 42 -5.42 -6.13 3.82
CA PHE A 42 -4.24 -6.94 3.57
C PHE A 42 -3.87 -6.92 2.09
N LEU A 43 -2.64 -6.52 1.79
CA LEU A 43 -2.19 -6.38 0.40
C LEU A 43 -2.17 -7.72 -0.34
N TRP A 44 -1.86 -8.81 0.35
CA TRP A 44 -1.84 -10.15 -0.24
C TRP A 44 -3.24 -10.66 -0.64
N HIS A 45 -4.29 -10.35 0.12
CA HIS A 45 -5.67 -10.70 -0.26
C HIS A 45 -6.07 -10.06 -1.58
N VAL A 46 -5.69 -8.80 -1.80
CA VAL A 46 -5.98 -8.07 -3.03
C VAL A 46 -5.32 -8.72 -4.24
N LEU A 47 -4.12 -9.29 -4.06
CA LEU A 47 -3.40 -9.95 -5.14
C LEU A 47 -3.94 -11.34 -5.46
N LEU A 48 -4.47 -12.08 -4.47
CA LEU A 48 -4.91 -13.47 -4.65
C LEU A 48 -6.41 -13.64 -4.95
N PHE A 49 -7.29 -12.88 -4.28
CA PHE A 49 -8.73 -13.15 -4.28
C PHE A 49 -9.56 -12.10 -5.01
N GLU A 50 -8.87 -11.25 -5.76
CA GLU A 50 -9.35 -10.13 -6.55
C GLU A 50 -10.43 -9.31 -5.83
N GLU A 51 -11.72 -9.64 -5.98
CA GLU A 51 -12.82 -8.74 -5.60
C GLU A 51 -13.56 -9.13 -4.31
N ALA A 52 -13.46 -10.40 -3.87
CA ALA A 52 -14.33 -10.93 -2.79
C ALA A 52 -14.12 -10.29 -1.41
N PHE A 53 -12.99 -9.64 -1.20
CA PHE A 53 -12.59 -9.10 0.11
C PHE A 53 -12.85 -7.61 0.29
N VAL A 54 -13.16 -6.89 -0.79
CA VAL A 54 -13.39 -5.44 -0.76
C VAL A 54 -14.89 -5.12 -0.83
N PRO A 55 -15.32 -3.94 -0.35
CA PRO A 55 -16.69 -3.48 -0.57
C PRO A 55 -17.01 -3.41 -2.07
N GLU A 56 -18.19 -3.91 -2.48
CA GLU A 56 -18.65 -3.88 -3.88
C GLU A 56 -18.61 -2.46 -4.48
N ALA A 57 -18.90 -1.45 -3.67
CA ALA A 57 -18.81 -0.05 -4.06
C ALA A 57 -17.43 0.33 -4.64
N TRP A 58 -16.33 -0.28 -4.18
CA TRP A 58 -14.99 0.02 -4.66
C TRP A 58 -14.71 -0.49 -6.08
N LEU A 59 -15.55 -1.40 -6.60
CA LEU A 59 -15.45 -1.90 -7.96
C LEU A 59 -15.89 -0.83 -8.98
N ALA A 60 -16.84 0.02 -8.60
CA ALA A 60 -17.39 1.09 -9.43
C ALA A 60 -16.91 2.50 -9.04
N GLU A 61 -16.53 2.73 -7.77
CA GLU A 61 -16.09 4.03 -7.26
C GLU A 61 -14.79 4.48 -7.94
N ALA A 62 -14.82 5.62 -8.63
CA ALA A 62 -13.61 6.24 -9.18
C ALA A 62 -12.67 6.67 -8.04
N ALA A 63 -11.41 6.20 -8.08
CA ALA A 63 -10.48 6.37 -6.97
C ALA A 63 -9.94 7.80 -6.83
N VAL A 64 -9.85 8.52 -7.96
CA VAL A 64 -9.30 9.88 -8.05
C VAL A 64 -10.31 10.74 -8.79
N PRO A 65 -10.80 11.85 -8.21
CA PRO A 65 -11.72 12.75 -8.87
C PRO A 65 -11.14 13.29 -10.19
N PRO A 66 -11.93 13.43 -11.26
CA PRO A 66 -11.49 14.05 -12.51
C PRO A 66 -11.03 15.49 -12.27
N GLY A 67 -9.89 15.90 -12.83
CA GLY A 67 -9.56 17.32 -12.98
C GLY A 67 -8.24 17.83 -12.41
N SER A 68 -7.29 17.00 -11.93
CA SER A 68 -6.01 17.58 -11.44
C SER A 68 -4.73 16.73 -11.54
N THR A 69 -4.75 15.53 -12.12
CA THR A 69 -3.54 14.68 -12.19
C THR A 69 -3.37 14.00 -13.55
N GLY A 70 -2.13 14.00 -14.05
CA GLY A 70 -1.75 13.26 -15.25
C GLY A 70 -1.97 11.74 -15.10
N GLN A 71 -1.78 11.01 -16.18
CA GLN A 71 -2.08 9.58 -16.31
C GLN A 71 -1.39 8.67 -15.28
N LYS A 72 -0.28 9.13 -14.70
CA LYS A 72 0.56 8.39 -13.76
C LYS A 72 0.75 9.16 -12.47
N ILE A 73 0.81 8.44 -11.37
CA ILE A 73 1.28 8.94 -10.07
C ILE A 73 2.51 8.16 -9.61
N GLN A 74 3.24 8.73 -8.66
CA GLN A 74 4.37 8.13 -7.97
C GLN A 74 3.93 7.67 -6.59
N ILE A 75 4.09 6.39 -6.29
CA ILE A 75 3.98 5.85 -4.94
C ILE A 75 5.34 6.01 -4.25
N ARG A 76 5.35 6.59 -3.06
CA ARG A 76 6.55 6.85 -2.25
C ARG A 76 6.54 5.95 -1.02
N LEU A 77 7.38 4.94 -1.00
CA LEU A 77 7.52 4.03 0.12
C LEU A 77 8.78 4.37 0.93
N ASN A 78 8.61 5.22 1.94
CA ASN A 78 9.67 5.54 2.90
C ASN A 78 9.75 4.45 3.98
N TRP A 79 10.13 3.23 3.57
CA TRP A 79 10.25 2.10 4.48
C TRP A 79 11.41 2.31 5.47
N PRO A 80 11.24 2.02 6.78
CA PRO A 80 12.31 2.21 7.76
C PRO A 80 13.55 1.36 7.42
N GLY A 81 14.73 1.98 7.44
CA GLY A 81 15.99 1.30 7.07
C GLY A 81 16.24 1.19 5.55
N CYS A 82 15.33 1.68 4.70
CA CYS A 82 15.48 1.66 3.24
C CYS A 82 15.65 3.08 2.69
N LYS A 83 16.40 3.23 1.58
CA LYS A 83 16.47 4.53 0.88
C LYS A 83 15.20 4.72 0.04
N GLY A 84 14.66 5.94 0.04
CA GLY A 84 13.33 6.29 -0.48
C GLY A 84 12.89 5.55 -1.74
N LEU A 85 12.12 4.49 -1.54
CA LEU A 85 11.63 3.62 -2.60
C LEU A 85 10.47 4.32 -3.32
N SER A 86 10.42 4.19 -4.64
CA SER A 86 9.29 4.73 -5.39
C SER A 86 8.99 3.96 -6.65
N GLU A 87 7.70 3.88 -6.99
CA GLU A 87 7.20 3.22 -8.18
C GLU A 87 6.10 4.05 -8.83
N SER A 88 6.07 4.05 -10.17
CA SER A 88 5.05 4.75 -10.93
C SER A 88 3.88 3.82 -11.23
N ILE A 89 2.66 4.29 -10.99
CA ILE A 89 1.44 3.56 -11.36
C ILE A 89 0.54 4.41 -12.23
N ASN A 90 -0.14 3.76 -13.18
CA ASN A 90 -1.20 4.40 -13.96
C ASN A 90 -2.43 4.59 -13.06
N ILE A 91 -3.15 5.70 -13.21
CA ILE A 91 -4.42 5.98 -12.51
C ILE A 91 -5.60 6.15 -13.45
N LEU A 92 -5.36 6.09 -14.76
CA LEU A 92 -6.38 6.03 -15.79
C LEU A 92 -6.40 4.63 -16.43
N ASP A 93 -7.54 4.24 -16.96
CA ASP A 93 -7.65 3.16 -17.95
C ASP A 93 -7.29 3.74 -19.33
N HIS A 94 -6.65 2.94 -20.18
CA HIS A 94 -6.21 3.36 -21.53
C HIS A 94 -7.15 2.86 -22.63
N LYS A 95 -8.20 2.12 -22.27
CA LYS A 95 -9.17 1.62 -23.25
C LYS A 95 -10.12 2.74 -23.67
N GLY A 96 -9.85 3.34 -24.83
CA GLY A 96 -10.68 4.39 -25.42
C GLY A 96 -10.41 5.75 -24.77
N ASP A 97 -11.46 6.40 -24.25
CA ASP A 97 -11.35 7.66 -23.53
C ASP A 97 -10.78 7.43 -22.12
N PRO A 98 -9.64 8.04 -21.74
CA PRO A 98 -8.98 7.76 -20.46
C PRO A 98 -9.84 8.10 -19.24
N GLN A 99 -10.42 7.07 -18.61
CA GLN A 99 -11.22 7.21 -17.39
C GLN A 99 -10.41 6.88 -16.13
N PRO A 100 -10.66 7.55 -14.99
CA PRO A 100 -10.09 7.16 -13.71
C PRO A 100 -10.36 5.68 -13.40
N VAL A 101 -9.35 4.99 -12.88
CA VAL A 101 -9.57 3.62 -12.44
C VAL A 101 -10.45 3.55 -11.20
N SER A 102 -11.14 2.42 -11.05
CA SER A 102 -11.86 2.13 -9.82
C SER A 102 -10.92 2.07 -8.63
N LYS A 103 -11.46 2.31 -7.43
CA LYS A 103 -10.75 2.24 -6.17
C LYS A 103 -10.11 0.87 -5.95
N PHE A 104 -10.81 -0.20 -6.30
CA PHE A 104 -10.23 -1.55 -6.27
C PHE A 104 -9.05 -1.70 -7.25
N LYS A 105 -9.18 -1.25 -8.50
CA LYS A 105 -8.07 -1.27 -9.46
C LYS A 105 -6.88 -0.44 -8.98
N LEU A 106 -7.11 0.70 -8.32
CA LEU A 106 -6.05 1.49 -7.69
C LEU A 106 -5.37 0.72 -6.56
N LEU A 107 -6.15 0.13 -5.64
CA LEU A 107 -5.66 -0.69 -4.54
C LEU A 107 -4.74 -1.81 -5.05
N ARG A 108 -5.16 -2.53 -6.11
CA ARG A 108 -4.36 -3.59 -6.72
C ARG A 108 -3.05 -3.08 -7.33
N ARG A 109 -3.10 -1.96 -8.06
CA ARG A 109 -1.89 -1.33 -8.62
C ARG A 109 -0.91 -0.90 -7.53
N VAL A 110 -1.42 -0.39 -6.41
CA VAL A 110 -0.60 -0.04 -5.24
C VAL A 110 -0.02 -1.28 -4.57
N ALA A 111 -0.80 -2.34 -4.38
CA ALA A 111 -0.33 -3.60 -3.82
C ALA A 111 0.86 -4.17 -4.63
N VAL A 112 0.74 -4.22 -5.96
CA VAL A 112 1.82 -4.64 -6.87
C VAL A 112 3.06 -3.74 -6.74
N ALA A 113 2.86 -2.42 -6.69
CA ALA A 113 3.98 -1.48 -6.55
C ALA A 113 4.72 -1.67 -5.22
N ILE A 114 4.00 -1.87 -4.11
CA ILE A 114 4.59 -2.12 -2.79
C ILE A 114 5.33 -3.45 -2.77
N ASP A 115 4.73 -4.53 -3.28
CA ASP A 115 5.37 -5.86 -3.36
C ASP A 115 6.69 -5.77 -4.16
N LYS A 116 6.66 -5.12 -5.33
CA LYS A 116 7.86 -4.89 -6.14
C LYS A 116 8.95 -4.13 -5.38
N MET A 117 8.59 -3.04 -4.69
CA MET A 117 9.54 -2.25 -3.90
C MET A 117 10.14 -3.07 -2.75
N MET A 118 9.30 -3.83 -2.03
CA MET A 118 9.73 -4.70 -0.94
C MET A 118 10.69 -5.79 -1.44
N ASN A 119 10.33 -6.51 -2.50
CA ASN A 119 11.13 -7.58 -3.08
C ASN A 119 12.45 -7.08 -3.67
N THR A 120 12.46 -5.90 -4.29
CA THR A 120 13.71 -5.29 -4.82
C THR A 120 14.68 -4.97 -3.68
N ASN A 121 14.17 -4.49 -2.55
CA ASN A 121 15.00 -4.04 -1.44
C ASN A 121 15.56 -5.18 -0.57
N THR A 122 14.93 -6.37 -0.57
CA THR A 122 15.52 -7.58 0.08
C THR A 122 16.91 -7.93 -0.45
N ARG A 123 17.26 -7.46 -1.65
CA ARG A 123 18.48 -7.83 -2.38
C ARG A 123 19.58 -6.77 -2.30
N LEU A 124 19.38 -5.66 -1.57
CA LEU A 124 20.32 -4.53 -1.53
C LEU A 124 21.16 -4.55 -0.24
N PRO A 125 22.49 -4.79 -0.31
CA PRO A 125 23.36 -4.78 0.86
C PRO A 125 23.42 -3.42 1.55
N GLY A 126 23.36 -3.39 2.89
CA GLY A 126 23.46 -2.17 3.71
C GLY A 126 22.26 -1.21 3.57
N GLN A 127 21.22 -1.65 2.86
CA GLN A 127 19.86 -1.13 2.99
C GLN A 127 19.06 -2.27 3.62
N ASN A 128 17.96 -1.96 4.29
CA ASN A 128 17.10 -2.96 4.94
C ASN A 128 17.60 -3.51 6.29
N ASP A 129 18.45 -2.77 7.01
CA ASP A 129 18.91 -3.18 8.35
C ASP A 129 17.93 -2.72 9.45
N GLY A 130 17.86 -3.49 10.55
CA GLY A 130 17.12 -3.12 11.76
C GLY A 130 15.82 -3.91 12.01
N PRO A 131 14.95 -3.43 12.93
CA PRO A 131 13.77 -4.17 13.37
C PRO A 131 12.67 -4.26 12.30
N TRP A 132 12.69 -3.37 11.30
CA TRP A 132 11.74 -3.33 10.19
C TRP A 132 12.32 -3.93 8.91
N ARG A 133 13.40 -4.72 8.97
CA ARG A 133 13.96 -5.35 7.77
C ARG A 133 12.90 -6.14 7.00
N ILE A 134 12.89 -6.02 5.69
CA ILE A 134 12.00 -6.72 4.77
C ILE A 134 12.60 -8.09 4.42
N GLY A 135 11.79 -9.13 4.41
CA GLY A 135 12.23 -10.46 3.95
C GLY A 135 11.95 -11.57 4.96
N PRO A 136 12.49 -12.79 4.73
CA PRO A 136 12.16 -13.98 5.51
C PRO A 136 12.38 -13.81 7.02
N ASP A 137 13.47 -13.15 7.41
CA ASP A 137 13.81 -12.94 8.81
C ASP A 137 13.17 -11.68 9.40
N GLY A 138 12.27 -11.01 8.70
CA GLY A 138 11.66 -9.77 9.16
C GLY A 138 10.23 -9.60 8.67
N VAL A 139 9.92 -8.40 8.23
CA VAL A 139 8.59 -8.04 7.75
C VAL A 139 8.36 -8.60 6.35
N ARG A 140 7.35 -9.46 6.23
CA ARG A 140 6.94 -10.08 4.97
C ARG A 140 5.70 -9.39 4.41
N PHE A 141 5.55 -9.41 3.07
CA PHE A 141 4.46 -8.70 2.38
C PHE A 141 3.06 -9.09 2.87
N TYR A 142 2.84 -10.36 3.17
CA TYR A 142 1.53 -10.84 3.65
C TYR A 142 1.16 -10.30 5.05
N GLN A 143 2.12 -9.73 5.78
CA GLN A 143 1.88 -9.08 7.07
C GLN A 143 1.46 -7.62 6.94
N ILE A 144 1.38 -7.09 5.70
CA ILE A 144 1.13 -5.68 5.45
C ILE A 144 -0.33 -5.42 5.13
N ARG A 145 -0.89 -4.43 5.83
CA ARG A 145 -2.16 -3.81 5.50
C ARG A 145 -1.94 -2.41 4.96
N LEU A 146 -2.66 -2.07 3.88
CA LEU A 146 -2.81 -0.70 3.43
C LEU A 146 -4.06 -0.11 4.06
N HIS A 147 -3.88 0.98 4.80
CA HIS A 147 -4.99 1.71 5.41
C HIS A 147 -5.45 2.88 4.52
N SER A 148 -4.52 3.67 3.98
CA SER A 148 -4.84 4.79 3.10
C SER A 148 -3.66 5.22 2.24
N LEU A 149 -3.94 6.02 1.21
CA LEU A 149 -2.93 6.80 0.47
C LEU A 149 -3.08 8.26 0.81
N ARG A 150 -1.97 8.92 1.16
CA ARG A 150 -1.91 10.36 1.41
C ARG A 150 -1.17 11.05 0.29
N GLN A 151 -1.74 12.10 -0.27
CA GLN A 151 -1.06 12.93 -1.24
C GLN A 151 0.02 13.76 -0.52
N VAL A 152 1.27 13.63 -0.94
CA VAL A 152 2.43 14.28 -0.30
C VAL A 152 3.10 15.31 -1.22
N ALA A 153 2.82 15.25 -2.52
CA ALA A 153 3.14 16.30 -3.49
C ALA A 153 2.25 16.14 -4.74
N LYS A 154 2.43 17.02 -5.73
CA LYS A 154 1.79 16.86 -7.05
C LYS A 154 2.12 15.48 -7.63
N ALA A 155 1.07 14.69 -7.92
CA ALA A 155 1.18 13.32 -8.41
C ALA A 155 2.08 12.38 -7.57
N SER A 156 2.35 12.69 -6.30
CA SER A 156 3.11 11.83 -5.39
C SER A 156 2.28 11.46 -4.18
N TRP A 157 2.19 10.18 -3.89
CA TRP A 157 1.35 9.61 -2.85
C TRP A 157 2.17 8.67 -1.96
N GLN A 158 1.95 8.77 -0.66
CA GLN A 158 2.59 7.91 0.32
C GLN A 158 1.53 6.99 0.94
N PRO A 159 1.74 5.66 0.94
CA PRO A 159 0.85 4.73 1.63
C PRO A 159 1.04 4.85 3.14
N VAL A 160 -0.06 4.67 3.87
CA VAL A 160 -0.10 4.45 5.31
C VAL A 160 -0.23 2.96 5.54
N LEU A 161 0.83 2.35 6.04
CA LEU A 161 0.94 0.90 6.19
C LEU A 161 0.91 0.49 7.66
N PHE A 162 0.23 -0.62 7.92
CA PHE A 162 0.28 -1.32 9.20
C PHE A 162 0.90 -2.69 9.01
N TRP A 163 1.68 -3.11 10.00
CA TRP A 163 2.21 -4.45 10.13
C TRP A 163 1.37 -5.25 11.12
N CYS A 164 1.09 -6.50 10.77
CA CYS A 164 0.39 -7.45 11.63
C CYS A 164 1.34 -8.56 12.08
N GLY A 165 1.59 -8.63 13.39
CA GLY A 165 2.64 -9.48 13.99
C GLY A 165 2.31 -10.96 14.15
N ARG A 166 1.06 -11.37 13.91
CA ARG A 166 0.72 -12.80 13.79
C ARG A 166 0.52 -13.15 12.32
N PRO A 167 1.08 -14.28 11.84
CA PRO A 167 0.48 -14.97 10.70
C PRO A 167 -1.01 -15.16 11.03
N LEU A 168 -1.88 -14.83 10.08
CA LEU A 168 -3.29 -15.24 10.19
C LEU A 168 -3.26 -16.77 10.33
N GLU A 169 -3.98 -17.33 11.30
CA GLU A 169 -4.05 -18.78 11.47
C GLU A 169 -4.39 -19.43 10.12
N GLY A 170 -3.58 -20.42 9.70
CA GLY A 170 -3.71 -21.09 8.40
C GLY A 170 -2.81 -20.55 7.27
N VAL A 171 -1.93 -19.57 7.53
CA VAL A 171 -0.91 -19.08 6.57
C VAL A 171 0.50 -19.54 6.97
N ASP A 172 0.63 -20.75 7.51
CA ASP A 172 1.92 -21.45 7.53
C ASP A 172 2.24 -22.10 6.16
N ASP A 173 1.24 -22.15 5.25
CA ASP A 173 1.33 -22.72 3.89
C ASP A 173 0.98 -21.71 2.78
N ALA A 174 1.49 -20.47 2.85
CA ALA A 174 1.57 -19.68 1.62
C ALA A 174 2.57 -20.37 0.68
N PRO A 175 2.20 -20.70 -0.58
CA PRO A 175 3.00 -21.57 -1.44
C PRO A 175 4.39 -20.95 -1.65
N GLY A 176 5.40 -21.81 -1.55
CA GLY A 176 6.80 -21.46 -1.70
C GLY A 176 7.05 -20.59 -2.93
N VAL A 177 7.65 -19.44 -2.69
CA VAL A 177 8.39 -18.65 -3.66
C VAL A 177 9.82 -18.56 -3.18
#